data_AF-A0A7Y5AA70-F1
#
_entry.id   AF-A0A7Y5AA70-F1
#
_cell.length_a   1.000
_cell.length_b   1.000
_cell.length_c   1.000
_cell.angle_alpha   90.00
_cell.angle_beta   90.00
_cell.angle_gamma   90.00
#
_symmetry.space_group_name_H-M   'P 1'
#
loop_
_entity.id
_entity.type
_entity.pdbx_description
1 polymer ?
#
loop_
_entity_poly.entity_id
_entity_poly.type
_entity_poly.pdbx_seq_one_letter_code
_entity_poly.pdbx_strand_id
1 'polypeptide(L)'
;TGAKGLNLAASDVNYLYRILVKVYREGRTDLLQQYSPLALRRVWKGERFSWFMTQLLHDFGNHKDAWDQKMQEADREYFLTSPAGLVNIAENYVGLPYEDVV
;
A
#
# COMPACT_ATOMS: atom_id res chain seq x y z
N THR A 1 -12.22 -0.58 2.66
CA THR A 1 -11.32 -1.41 1.82
C THR A 1 -10.48 -0.51 0.92
N GLY A 2 -9.24 -0.86 0.60
CA GLY A 2 -8.30 0.00 -0.16
C GLY A 2 -8.15 -0.30 -1.66
N ALA A 3 -8.88 -1.31 -2.18
CA ALA A 3 -8.82 -1.76 -3.58
C ALA A 3 -7.38 -2.06 -4.09
N LYS A 4 -6.54 -2.70 -3.25
CA LYS A 4 -5.12 -2.92 -3.55
C LYS A 4 -4.73 -4.33 -4.00
N GLY A 5 -5.53 -5.37 -3.73
CA GLY A 5 -5.13 -6.77 -3.95
C GLY A 5 -4.58 -7.06 -5.36
N LEU A 6 -5.37 -6.79 -6.41
CA LEU A 6 -4.91 -7.02 -7.79
C LEU A 6 -3.72 -6.12 -8.20
N ASN A 7 -3.69 -4.89 -7.70
CA ASN A 7 -2.61 -3.94 -7.96
C ASN A 7 -1.29 -4.31 -7.26
N LEU A 8 -1.36 -5.03 -6.13
CA LEU A 8 -0.18 -5.58 -5.45
C LEU A 8 0.34 -6.81 -6.21
N ALA A 9 -0.56 -7.71 -6.64
CA ALA A 9 -0.17 -8.83 -7.50
C ALA A 9 0.51 -8.36 -8.79
N ALA A 10 0.00 -7.29 -9.42
CA ALA A 10 0.62 -6.70 -10.61
C ALA A 10 2.04 -6.16 -10.36
N SER A 11 2.32 -5.59 -9.18
CA SER A 11 3.69 -5.18 -8.84
C SER A 11 4.62 -6.36 -8.58
N ASP A 12 4.14 -7.41 -7.93
CA ASP A 12 4.95 -8.60 -7.67
C ASP A 12 5.38 -9.27 -8.97
N VAL A 13 4.44 -9.40 -9.92
CA VAL A 13 4.74 -9.90 -11.27
C VAL A 13 5.74 -8.98 -11.98
N ASN A 14 5.62 -7.65 -11.85
CA ASN A 14 6.57 -6.71 -12.47
C ASN A 14 8.00 -6.91 -11.94
N TYR A 15 8.17 -7.00 -10.62
CA TYR A 15 9.48 -7.19 -9.99
C TYR A 15 10.07 -8.54 -10.34
N LEU A 16 9.29 -9.62 -10.23
CA LEU A 16 9.77 -10.96 -10.56
C LEU A 16 10.15 -11.06 -12.05
N TYR A 17 9.34 -10.51 -12.94
CA TYR A 17 9.65 -10.45 -14.38
C TYR A 17 10.99 -9.75 -14.64
N ARG A 18 11.20 -8.55 -14.09
CA ARG A 18 12.45 -7.79 -14.28
C ARG A 18 13.67 -8.53 -13.74
N ILE A 19 13.54 -9.16 -12.57
CA ILE A 19 14.61 -9.98 -11.98
C ILE A 19 14.92 -11.18 -12.88
N LEU A 20 13.90 -11.94 -13.31
CA LEU A 20 14.08 -13.10 -14.18
C LEU A 20 14.72 -12.74 -15.53
N VAL A 21 14.36 -11.59 -16.12
CA VAL A 21 15.01 -11.09 -17.34
C VAL A 21 16.51 -10.90 -17.12
N LYS A 22 16.92 -10.28 -16.02
CA LYS A 22 18.34 -10.08 -15.69
C LYS A 22 19.06 -11.40 -15.39
N VAL A 23 18.40 -12.33 -14.71
CA VAL A 23 18.96 -13.66 -14.44
C VAL A 23 19.25 -14.40 -15.74
N TYR A 24 18.26 -14.51 -16.64
CA TYR A 24 18.40 -15.33 -17.85
C TYR A 24 19.18 -14.64 -18.98
N ARG A 25 19.20 -13.31 -19.05
CA ARG A 25 19.93 -12.57 -20.11
C ARG A 25 21.31 -12.08 -19.69
N GLU A 26 21.51 -11.78 -18.41
CA GLU A 26 22.74 -11.15 -17.90
C GLU A 26 23.47 -12.04 -16.88
N GLY A 27 22.90 -13.19 -16.48
CA GLY A 27 23.50 -14.10 -15.49
C GLY A 27 23.44 -13.58 -14.05
N ARG A 28 22.67 -12.52 -13.77
CA ARG A 28 22.57 -11.83 -12.47
C ARG A 28 21.70 -12.59 -11.46
N THR A 29 22.13 -13.79 -11.05
CA THR A 29 21.43 -14.63 -10.06
C THR A 29 21.40 -14.03 -8.67
N ASP A 30 22.31 -13.09 -8.36
CA ASP A 30 22.33 -12.31 -7.13
C ASP A 30 21.01 -11.55 -6.88
N LEU A 31 20.32 -11.15 -7.95
CA LEU A 31 19.09 -10.37 -7.86
C LEU A 31 17.87 -11.16 -7.37
N LEU A 32 17.91 -12.50 -7.36
CA LEU A 32 16.81 -13.32 -6.83
C LEU A 32 16.52 -13.00 -5.36
N GLN A 33 17.57 -12.68 -4.59
CA GLN A 33 17.44 -12.32 -3.17
C GLN A 33 16.75 -10.97 -2.96
N GLN A 34 16.68 -10.11 -3.99
CA GLN A 34 16.04 -8.80 -3.91
C GLN A 34 14.52 -8.83 -4.10
N TYR A 35 13.95 -9.93 -4.59
CA TYR A 35 12.51 -10.04 -4.84
C TYR A 35 11.68 -9.71 -3.60
N SER A 36 11.89 -10.47 -2.51
CA SER A 36 11.09 -10.30 -1.30
C SER A 36 11.24 -8.90 -0.68
N PRO A 37 12.46 -8.33 -0.54
CA PRO A 37 12.62 -6.94 -0.11
C PRO A 37 11.84 -5.92 -0.96
N LEU A 38 11.88 -6.02 -2.30
CA LEU A 38 11.17 -5.11 -3.21
C LEU A 38 9.65 -5.24 -3.09
N ALA A 39 9.15 -6.48 -3.15
CA ALA A 39 7.72 -6.77 -3.05
C ALA A 39 7.15 -6.31 -1.69
N LEU A 40 7.81 -6.68 -0.59
CA LEU A 40 7.33 -6.37 0.76
C LEU A 40 7.27 -4.87 1.05
N ARG A 41 8.21 -4.06 0.54
CA ARG A 41 8.15 -2.60 0.69
C ARG A 41 6.86 -2.02 0.09
N ARG A 42 6.37 -2.59 -1.01
CA ARG A 42 5.12 -2.13 -1.64
C ARG A 42 3.88 -2.75 -1.00
N VAL A 43 3.92 -4.04 -0.68
CA VAL A 43 2.82 -4.75 0.01
C VAL A 43 2.49 -4.04 1.32
N TRP A 44 3.48 -3.73 2.16
CA TRP A 44 3.22 -3.05 3.43
C TRP A 44 2.63 -1.64 3.27
N LYS A 45 3.02 -0.89 2.23
CA LYS A 45 2.39 0.41 1.93
C LYS A 45 0.93 0.23 1.50
N GLY A 46 0.63 -0.78 0.70
CA GLY A 46 -0.72 -1.14 0.26
C GLY A 46 -1.62 -1.63 1.41
N GLU A 47 -1.08 -2.48 2.28
CA GLU A 47 -1.76 -2.98 3.48
C GLU A 47 -2.04 -1.84 4.47
N ARG A 48 -1.05 -1.00 4.77
CA ARG A 48 -1.22 0.19 5.62
C ARG A 48 -2.37 1.06 5.12
N PHE A 49 -2.41 1.36 3.82
CA PHE A 49 -3.49 2.18 3.24
C PHE A 49 -4.85 1.47 3.28
N SER A 50 -4.89 0.16 2.98
CA SER A 50 -6.11 -0.62 3.01
C SER A 50 -6.70 -0.74 4.42
N TRP A 51 -5.84 -0.92 5.42
CA TRP A 51 -6.19 -0.90 6.83
C TRP A 51 -6.69 0.49 7.25
N PHE A 52 -5.93 1.55 6.92
CA PHE A 52 -6.32 2.94 7.19
C PHE A 52 -7.71 3.28 6.64
N MET A 53 -7.98 3.01 5.36
CA MET A 53 -9.29 3.27 4.75
C MET A 53 -10.41 2.44 5.37
N THR A 54 -10.10 1.23 5.85
CA THR A 54 -11.07 0.39 6.55
C THR A 54 -11.39 0.98 7.92
N GLN A 55 -10.36 1.40 8.67
CA GLN A 55 -10.54 2.09 9.95
C GLN A 55 -11.23 3.44 9.81
N LEU A 56 -10.97 4.20 8.75
CA LEU A 56 -11.57 5.50 8.53
C LEU A 56 -13.05 5.40 8.17
N LEU A 57 -13.43 4.44 7.31
CA LEU A 57 -14.77 4.42 6.69
C LEU A 57 -15.77 3.44 7.30
N HIS A 58 -15.32 2.40 8.00
CA HIS A 58 -16.26 1.41 8.58
C HIS A 58 -16.68 1.83 9.98
N ASP A 59 -17.94 1.59 10.29
CA ASP A 59 -18.43 1.54 11.67
C ASP A 59 -18.15 0.14 12.22
N PHE A 60 -17.54 0.09 13.40
CA PHE A 60 -17.22 -1.15 14.11
C PHE A 60 -18.19 -1.40 15.28
N GLY A 61 -19.20 -0.54 15.47
CA GLY A 61 -20.24 -0.65 16.47
C GLY A 61 -19.66 -0.91 17.87
N ASN A 62 -20.17 -1.94 18.53
CA ASN A 62 -19.80 -2.32 19.89
C ASN A 62 -18.34 -2.80 20.06
N HIS A 63 -17.57 -2.93 18.97
CA HIS A 63 -16.15 -3.27 19.02
C HIS A 63 -15.24 -2.05 19.27
N LYS A 64 -15.79 -0.83 19.27
CA LYS A 64 -15.07 0.42 19.56
C LYS A 64 -15.74 1.15 20.71
N ASP A 65 -14.93 1.72 21.60
CA ASP A 65 -15.46 2.53 22.69
C ASP A 65 -15.79 3.97 22.24
N ALA A 66 -16.34 4.77 23.16
CA ALA A 66 -16.70 6.15 22.85
C ALA A 66 -15.49 7.04 22.51
N TRP A 67 -14.30 6.68 22.96
CA TRP A 67 -13.07 7.41 22.65
C TRP A 67 -12.61 7.10 21.23
N ASP A 68 -12.62 5.82 20.84
CA ASP A 68 -12.27 5.36 19.49
C ASP A 68 -13.18 6.00 18.42
N GLN A 69 -14.47 6.15 18.72
CA GLN A 69 -15.43 6.80 17.82
C GLN A 69 -15.07 8.28 17.61
N LYS A 70 -14.77 9.01 18.69
CA LYS A 70 -14.35 10.42 18.61
C LYS A 70 -13.03 10.61 17.84
N MET A 71 -12.08 9.69 18.02
CA MET A 71 -10.84 9.71 17.23
C MET A 71 -11.12 9.48 15.75
N GLN A 72 -11.99 8.51 15.41
CA GLN A 72 -12.39 8.26 14.03
C GLN A 72 -13.09 9.46 13.38
N GLU A 73 -13.94 10.17 14.13
CA GLU A 73 -14.59 11.41 13.68
C GLU A 73 -13.57 12.52 13.40
N ALA A 74 -12.63 12.74 14.32
CA ALA A 74 -11.56 13.73 14.16
C ALA A 74 -10.66 13.39 12.95
N ASP A 75 -10.32 12.11 12.75
CA ASP A 75 -9.58 11.65 11.58
C ASP A 75 -10.34 11.93 10.29
N ARG A 76 -11.65 11.62 10.24
CA ARG A 76 -12.48 11.92 9.06
C ARG A 76 -12.51 13.40 8.76
N GLU A 77 -12.71 14.24 9.76
CA GLU A 77 -12.72 15.69 9.60
C GLU A 77 -11.39 16.15 9.00
N TYR A 78 -10.25 15.76 9.59
CA TYR A 78 -8.94 16.15 9.08
C TYR A 78 -8.70 15.65 7.65
N PHE A 79 -8.83 14.35 7.41
CA PHE A 79 -8.44 13.75 6.12
C PHE A 79 -9.35 14.13 4.95
N LEU A 80 -10.62 14.45 5.21
CA LEU A 80 -11.60 14.76 4.17
C LEU A 80 -11.77 16.27 3.92
N THR A 81 -11.25 17.14 4.79
CA THR A 81 -11.38 18.60 4.64
C THR A 81 -10.03 19.30 4.45
N SER A 82 -8.93 18.72 4.92
CA SER A 82 -7.59 19.31 4.75
C SER A 82 -7.01 18.97 3.38
N PRO A 83 -6.41 19.94 2.66
CA PRO A 83 -5.67 19.66 1.42
C PRO A 83 -4.57 18.60 1.60
N ALA A 84 -3.84 18.63 2.72
CA ALA A 84 -2.78 17.66 3.00
C ALA A 84 -3.34 16.24 3.24
N GLY A 85 -4.49 16.15 3.93
CA GLY A 85 -5.20 14.90 4.13
C GLY A 85 -5.69 14.29 2.81
N LEU A 86 -6.28 15.11 1.95
CA LEU A 86 -6.75 14.70 0.63
C LEU A 86 -5.60 14.24 -0.28
N VAL A 87 -4.46 14.94 -0.27
CA VAL A 87 -3.25 14.52 -1.01
C VAL A 87 -2.77 13.16 -0.52
N ASN A 88 -2.74 12.93 0.80
CA ASN A 88 -2.34 11.63 1.36
C ASN A 88 -3.26 10.49 0.89
N ILE A 89 -4.58 10.72 0.87
CA ILE A 89 -5.52 9.73 0.34
C ILE A 89 -5.26 9.52 -1.16
N ALA A 90 -5.14 10.60 -1.93
CA ALA A 90 -5.03 10.55 -3.39
C ALA A 90 -3.79 9.77 -3.85
N GLU A 91 -2.60 10.09 -3.33
CA GLU A 91 -1.35 9.42 -3.73
C GLU A 91 -1.39 7.91 -3.42
N ASN A 92 -1.98 7.53 -2.29
CA ASN A 92 -2.08 6.13 -1.90
C ASN A 92 -3.19 5.44 -2.71
N TYR A 93 -4.28 6.14 -3.05
CA TYR A 93 -5.40 5.59 -3.82
C TYR A 93 -5.02 5.32 -5.28
N VAL A 94 -4.31 6.23 -5.95
CA VAL A 94 -3.80 6.00 -7.32
C VAL A 94 -2.65 4.99 -7.36
N GLY A 95 -1.96 4.81 -6.24
CA GLY A 95 -0.89 3.83 -6.07
C GLY A 95 0.48 4.47 -6.18
N LEU A 96 1.36 4.08 -5.26
CA LEU A 96 2.72 4.61 -5.17
C LEU A 96 3.63 4.05 -6.29
N PRO A 97 4.68 4.79 -6.67
CA PRO A 97 5.63 4.39 -7.70
C PRO A 97 6.24 3.01 -7.47
N TYR A 98 6.62 2.34 -8.55
CA TYR A 98 7.33 1.06 -8.51
C TYR A 98 8.82 1.35 -8.34
N GLU A 99 9.50 0.49 -7.60
CA GLU A 99 10.96 0.60 -7.42
C GLU A 99 11.69 -0.04 -8.61
N ASP A 100 12.83 0.54 -8.97
CA ASP A 100 13.67 -0.03 -10.02
C ASP A 100 14.45 -1.25 -9.53
N VAL A 101 14.59 -2.24 -10.41
CA VAL A 101 15.43 -3.42 -10.19
C VAL A 101 16.81 -3.13 -10.78
N VAL A 102 17.79 -2.88 -9.92
CA VAL A 102 19.18 -2.50 -10.29
C VAL A 102 20.15 -3.63 -9.96
#